data_AF-A0A2H9SUC7-F1
#
_entry.id   AF-A0A2H9SUC7-F1
#
_cell.length_a   1.000
_cell.length_b   1.000
_cell.length_c   1.000
_cell.angle_alpha   90.00
_cell.angle_beta   90.00
_cell.angle_gamma   90.00
#
_symmetry.space_group_name_H-M   'P 1'
#
loop_
_entity.id
_entity.type
_entity.pdbx_description
1 polymer ?
#
loop_
_entity_poly.entity_id
_entity_poly.type
_entity_poly.pdbx_seq_one_letter_code
_entity_poly.pdbx_strand_id
1 'polypeptide(L)'
;MFSVWNGLLYTAGWFSCIWFASLEMPKLAFLSALAPYLMQIALFFYAKFPFRLVDAFLGIYALLMGFGLETLIVSGGLVHYITSPSTAYFPPLWILALYPLFSTTLNHSLAIVNTHKTFPFLCGLIAPLSYLAGGRLGACTFPYGFLIAYMGLALLWILLMYAIVAINGSLAYINTQIEHEFQNQQAAAMLYDGECPLCAREVHLLQTSNPEANLSYVDIASKNYEPEKFQNLSYQQAMKQLYVVSDKGEILKGVDAFFRLYAKIGWKGLAMALKAPIFHQIFQGLYHLFARYRLLLTGRS
;
A
#
# COMPACT_ATOMS: atom_id res chain seq x y z
N MET A 1 -12.65 22.35 -3.86
CA MET A 1 -13.30 22.30 -2.52
C MET A 1 -12.79 21.14 -1.67
N PHE A 2 -12.73 19.91 -2.19
CA PHE A 2 -12.25 18.74 -1.42
C PHE A 2 -10.81 18.86 -0.89
N SER A 3 -9.86 19.30 -1.72
CA SER A 3 -8.46 19.47 -1.29
C SER A 3 -8.31 20.43 -0.11
N VAL A 4 -9.17 21.46 -0.02
CA VAL A 4 -9.17 22.39 1.13
C VAL A 4 -9.66 21.66 2.39
N TRP A 5 -10.75 20.91 2.29
CA TRP A 5 -11.29 20.13 3.42
C TRP A 5 -10.30 19.07 3.93
N ASN A 6 -9.64 18.34 3.04
CA ASN A 6 -8.59 17.39 3.39
C ASN A 6 -7.45 18.06 4.18
N GLY A 7 -6.95 19.22 3.71
CA GLY A 7 -5.92 19.97 4.40
C GLY A 7 -6.36 20.48 5.78
N LEU A 8 -7.61 20.95 5.90
CA LEU A 8 -8.18 21.39 7.18
C LEU A 8 -8.33 20.23 8.18
N LEU A 9 -8.80 19.07 7.74
CA LEU A 9 -8.93 17.88 8.58
C LEU A 9 -7.58 17.35 9.04
N TYR A 10 -6.58 17.34 8.15
CA TYR A 10 -5.19 17.04 8.51
C TYR A 10 -4.69 18.00 9.59
N THR A 11 -4.87 19.31 9.39
CA THR A 11 -4.39 20.35 10.31
C THR A 11 -5.07 20.24 11.67
N ALA A 12 -6.39 20.03 11.70
CA ALA A 12 -7.14 19.86 12.94
C ALA A 12 -6.75 18.58 13.69
N GLY A 13 -6.57 17.46 12.97
CA GLY A 13 -6.13 16.19 13.54
C GLY A 13 -4.71 16.27 14.10
N TRP A 14 -3.78 16.89 13.35
CA TRP A 14 -2.41 17.16 13.79
C TRP A 14 -2.41 18.01 15.06
N PHE A 15 -3.09 19.17 15.05
CA PHE A 15 -3.10 20.09 16.19
C PHE A 15 -3.68 19.43 17.45
N SER A 16 -4.81 18.72 17.31
CA SER A 16 -5.46 18.01 18.41
C SER A 16 -4.56 16.90 18.97
N CYS A 17 -3.85 16.19 18.10
CA CYS A 17 -2.91 15.14 18.49
C CYS A 17 -1.78 15.68 19.35
N ILE A 18 -1.14 16.77 18.90
CA ILE A 18 -0.05 17.41 19.63
C ILE A 18 -0.55 18.03 20.95
N TRP A 19 -1.73 18.65 20.94
CA TRP A 19 -2.33 19.22 22.15
C TRP A 19 -2.63 18.17 23.22
N PHE A 20 -3.24 17.03 22.85
CA PHE A 20 -3.47 15.95 23.82
C PHE A 20 -2.17 15.28 24.25
N ALA A 21 -1.15 15.22 23.38
CA ALA A 21 0.16 14.68 23.75
C ALA A 21 0.86 15.56 24.79
N SER A 22 0.76 16.89 24.69
CA SER A 22 1.35 17.80 25.68
C SER A 22 0.64 17.80 27.04
N LEU A 23 -0.62 17.39 27.08
CA LEU A 23 -1.37 17.11 28.30
C LEU A 23 -1.08 15.71 28.88
N GLU A 24 -0.08 15.00 28.35
CA GLU A 24 0.25 13.62 28.72
C GLU A 24 -0.93 12.64 28.56
N MET A 25 -1.80 12.88 27.57
CA MET A 25 -2.96 12.03 27.24
C MET A 25 -2.73 11.24 25.94
N PRO A 26 -1.79 10.27 25.90
CA PRO A 26 -1.34 9.62 24.66
C PRO A 26 -2.45 8.86 23.92
N LYS A 27 -3.45 8.35 24.63
CA LYS A 27 -4.61 7.65 24.03
C LYS A 27 -5.50 8.62 23.24
N LEU A 28 -5.79 9.80 23.79
CA LEU A 28 -6.57 10.83 23.08
C LEU A 28 -5.77 11.42 21.93
N ALA A 29 -4.46 11.63 22.11
CA ALA A 29 -3.57 12.04 21.05
C ALA A 29 -3.63 11.06 19.86
N PHE A 30 -3.50 9.76 20.13
CA PHE A 30 -3.61 8.71 19.11
C PHE A 30 -4.97 8.74 18.40
N LEU A 31 -6.08 8.80 19.15
CA LEU A 31 -7.43 8.81 18.56
C LEU A 31 -7.68 10.06 17.72
N SER A 32 -7.17 11.22 18.12
CA SER A 32 -7.34 12.47 17.37
C SER A 32 -6.61 12.50 16.02
N ALA A 33 -5.60 11.65 15.82
CA ALA A 33 -4.97 11.42 14.52
C ALA A 33 -5.64 10.27 13.75
N LEU A 34 -5.96 9.16 14.43
CA LEU A 34 -6.54 7.98 13.80
C LEU A 34 -7.96 8.23 13.28
N ALA A 35 -8.81 8.91 14.05
CA ALA A 35 -10.20 9.18 13.67
C ALA A 35 -10.34 9.96 12.36
N PRO A 36 -9.67 11.12 12.16
CA PRO A 36 -9.74 11.82 10.87
C PRO A 36 -9.09 11.03 9.73
N TYR A 37 -8.07 10.19 9.99
CA TYR A 37 -7.53 9.31 8.96
C TYR A 37 -8.58 8.30 8.49
N LEU A 38 -9.20 7.54 9.41
CA LEU A 38 -10.21 6.55 9.08
C LEU A 38 -11.45 7.18 8.44
N MET A 39 -11.87 8.34 8.94
CA MET A 39 -12.98 9.10 8.36
C MET A 39 -12.69 9.50 6.91
N GLN A 40 -11.49 9.99 6.62
CA GLN A 40 -11.10 10.36 5.26
C GLN A 40 -11.03 9.14 4.34
N ILE A 41 -10.39 8.05 4.76
CA ILE A 41 -10.37 6.81 3.96
C ILE A 41 -11.79 6.31 3.69
N ALA A 42 -12.65 6.25 4.71
CA ALA A 42 -14.05 5.85 4.53
C ALA A 42 -14.78 6.76 3.53
N LEU A 43 -14.57 8.08 3.61
CA LEU A 43 -15.13 9.03 2.67
C LEU A 43 -14.59 8.83 1.24
N PHE A 44 -13.30 8.54 1.07
CA PHE A 44 -12.69 8.32 -0.24
C PHE A 44 -13.32 7.10 -0.95
N PHE A 45 -13.61 6.05 -0.17
CA PHE A 45 -14.30 4.86 -0.69
C PHE A 45 -15.79 5.13 -0.95
N TYR A 46 -16.49 5.75 -0.01
CA TYR A 46 -17.91 6.08 -0.16
C TYR A 46 -18.19 6.97 -1.37
N ALA A 47 -17.41 8.05 -1.52
CA ALA A 47 -17.51 8.99 -2.63
C ALA A 47 -16.77 8.54 -3.91
N LYS A 48 -16.23 7.32 -3.93
CA LYS A 48 -15.55 6.71 -5.10
C LYS A 48 -14.44 7.59 -5.70
N PHE A 49 -13.62 8.22 -4.86
CA PHE A 49 -12.46 9.00 -5.30
C PHE A 49 -11.50 8.15 -6.15
N PRO A 50 -10.86 8.70 -7.19
CA PRO A 50 -10.01 7.94 -8.11
C PRO A 50 -8.77 7.33 -7.42
N PHE A 51 -8.20 8.02 -6.43
CA PHE A 51 -7.00 7.58 -5.70
C PHE A 51 -7.29 6.79 -4.42
N ARG A 52 -8.54 6.44 -4.12
CA ARG A 52 -8.93 5.80 -2.83
C ARG A 52 -8.10 4.56 -2.44
N LEU A 53 -7.76 3.71 -3.41
CA LEU A 53 -6.91 2.53 -3.18
C LEU A 53 -5.45 2.92 -2.97
N VAL A 54 -4.97 3.89 -3.76
CA VAL A 54 -3.61 4.44 -3.62
C VAL A 54 -3.46 5.04 -2.22
N ASP A 55 -4.41 5.84 -1.77
CA ASP A 55 -4.38 6.49 -0.45
C ASP A 55 -4.40 5.49 0.70
N ALA A 56 -5.21 4.43 0.60
CA ALA A 56 -5.26 3.38 1.63
C ALA A 56 -3.94 2.60 1.75
N PHE A 57 -3.34 2.20 0.62
CA PHE A 57 -2.04 1.54 0.63
C PHE A 57 -0.93 2.49 1.07
N LEU A 58 -0.95 3.74 0.60
CA LEU A 58 0.03 4.75 0.97
C LEU A 58 0.01 5.01 2.48
N GLY A 59 -1.14 4.92 3.14
CA GLY A 59 -1.24 4.96 4.61
C GLY A 59 -0.45 3.85 5.31
N ILE A 60 -0.45 2.63 4.76
CA ILE A 60 0.35 1.51 5.28
C ILE A 60 1.84 1.79 5.11
N TYR A 61 2.26 2.24 3.92
CA TYR A 61 3.65 2.61 3.66
C TYR A 61 4.12 3.78 4.54
N ALA A 62 3.27 4.78 4.72
CA ALA A 62 3.56 5.93 5.58
C ALA A 62 3.75 5.50 7.03
N LEU A 63 2.92 4.58 7.55
CA LEU A 63 3.10 4.01 8.88
C LEU A 63 4.45 3.28 9.03
N LEU A 64 4.80 2.42 8.06
CA LEU A 64 6.05 1.65 8.09
C LEU A 64 7.29 2.56 7.98
N MET A 65 7.29 3.49 7.03
CA MET A 65 8.38 4.46 6.87
C MET A 65 8.47 5.42 8.04
N GLY A 66 7.33 5.89 8.55
CA GLY A 66 7.24 6.76 9.71
C GLY A 66 7.75 6.09 10.99
N PHE A 67 7.43 4.81 11.18
CA PHE A 67 8.01 4.03 12.28
C PHE A 67 9.53 3.97 12.20
N GLY A 68 10.09 3.70 11.02
CA GLY A 68 11.55 3.72 10.82
C GLY A 68 12.15 5.10 11.09
N LEU A 69 11.55 6.15 10.52
CA LEU A 69 11.99 7.54 10.68
C LEU A 69 12.01 7.96 12.15
N GLU A 70 10.88 7.78 12.84
CA GLU A 70 10.72 8.18 14.24
C GLU A 70 11.60 7.37 15.17
N THR A 71 11.83 6.09 14.87
CA THR A 71 12.81 5.28 15.62
C THR A 71 14.21 5.87 15.49
N LEU A 72 14.63 6.31 14.29
CA LEU A 72 15.92 6.98 14.11
C LEU A 72 15.99 8.34 14.85
N ILE A 73 14.89 9.10 14.85
CA ILE A 73 14.80 10.39 15.55
C ILE A 73 14.95 10.21 17.07
N VAL A 74 14.21 9.26 17.64
CA VAL A 74 14.19 9.00 19.08
C VAL A 74 15.49 8.34 19.53
N SER A 75 15.95 7.28 18.84
CA SER A 75 17.20 6.59 19.20
C SER A 75 18.44 7.45 18.96
N GLY A 76 18.41 8.36 17.98
CA GLY A 76 19.44 9.36 17.76
C GLY A 76 19.40 10.53 18.75
N GLY A 77 18.39 10.58 19.64
CA GLY A 77 18.22 11.64 20.64
C GLY A 77 17.92 13.03 20.05
N LEU A 78 17.47 13.10 18.79
CA LEU A 78 17.12 14.37 18.15
C LEU A 78 15.87 14.99 18.77
N VAL A 79 14.90 14.16 19.16
CA VAL A 79 13.64 14.56 19.78
C VAL A 79 13.33 13.62 20.94
N HIS A 80 12.90 14.18 22.06
CA HIS A 80 12.38 13.45 23.20
C HIS A 80 10.92 13.83 23.45
N TYR A 81 10.01 12.85 23.38
CA TYR A 81 8.57 13.03 23.56
C TYR A 81 8.17 12.94 25.03
N ILE A 82 7.29 13.84 25.50
CA ILE A 82 6.94 13.94 26.93
C ILE A 82 6.24 12.69 27.48
N THR A 83 5.48 11.98 26.63
CA THR A 83 4.74 10.77 27.01
C THR A 83 5.60 9.51 27.04
N SER A 84 6.89 9.61 26.71
CA SER A 84 7.80 8.47 26.58
C SER A 84 8.89 8.57 27.65
N PRO A 85 9.29 7.45 28.27
CA PRO A 85 10.48 7.43 29.12
C PRO A 85 11.73 7.88 28.34
N SER A 86 12.68 8.50 29.02
CA SER A 86 13.95 8.94 28.43
C SER A 86 14.80 7.80 27.85
N THR A 87 14.53 6.57 28.25
CA THR A 87 15.19 5.35 27.76
C THR A 87 14.41 4.65 26.64
N ALA A 88 13.33 5.25 26.13
CA ALA A 88 12.53 4.64 25.08
C ALA A 88 13.31 4.61 23.75
N TYR A 89 13.42 3.43 23.16
CA TYR A 89 14.00 3.26 21.81
C TYR A 89 12.97 3.43 20.70
N PHE A 90 11.68 3.30 21.02
CA PHE A 90 10.60 3.37 20.06
C PHE A 90 9.72 4.60 20.31
N PRO A 91 9.21 5.20 19.23
CA PRO A 91 8.34 6.36 19.33
C PRO A 91 6.96 5.99 19.90
N PRO A 92 6.27 6.94 20.56
CA PRO A 92 4.93 6.71 21.07
C PRO A 92 3.93 6.49 19.93
N LEU A 93 2.89 5.69 20.15
CA LEU A 93 1.93 5.35 19.09
C LEU A 93 1.20 6.55 18.48
N TRP A 94 1.02 7.63 19.25
CA TRP A 94 0.31 8.82 18.76
C TRP A 94 1.08 9.57 17.67
N ILE A 95 2.41 9.63 17.70
CA ILE A 95 3.17 10.27 16.61
C ILE A 95 3.08 9.43 15.34
N LEU A 96 3.09 8.10 15.48
CA LEU A 96 2.97 7.17 14.36
C LEU A 96 1.62 7.29 13.64
N ALA A 97 0.54 7.58 14.39
CA ALA A 97 -0.79 7.79 13.81
C ALA A 97 -0.88 9.02 12.90
N LEU A 98 0.02 10.00 13.03
CA LEU A 98 0.07 11.16 12.15
C LEU A 98 0.59 10.83 10.75
N TYR A 99 1.34 9.73 10.57
CA TYR A 99 1.92 9.38 9.26
C TYR A 99 0.85 8.93 8.25
N PRO A 100 -0.06 7.97 8.57
CA PRO A 100 -1.20 7.68 7.71
C PRO A 100 -2.11 8.89 7.49
N LEU A 101 -2.31 9.72 8.52
CA LEU A 101 -3.09 10.94 8.37
C LEU A 101 -2.43 11.91 7.36
N PHE A 102 -1.11 12.11 7.48
CA PHE A 102 -0.31 12.91 6.55
C PHE A 102 -0.36 12.36 5.13
N SER A 103 -0.30 11.04 4.93
CA SER A 103 -0.30 10.47 3.58
C SER A 103 -1.59 10.78 2.81
N THR A 104 -2.71 10.99 3.49
CA THR A 104 -3.97 11.44 2.85
C THR A 104 -3.86 12.81 2.20
N THR A 105 -2.84 13.61 2.51
CA THR A 105 -2.63 14.91 1.88
C THR A 105 -1.96 14.79 0.51
N LEU A 106 -1.16 13.73 0.30
CA LEU A 106 -0.23 13.63 -0.83
C LEU A 106 -0.93 13.55 -2.18
N ASN A 107 -2.12 12.97 -2.29
CA ASN A 107 -2.91 12.95 -3.53
C ASN A 107 -3.98 14.05 -3.61
N HIS A 108 -4.08 14.89 -2.58
CA HIS A 108 -5.19 15.84 -2.41
C HIS A 108 -4.69 17.26 -2.13
N SER A 109 -4.56 17.67 -0.87
CA SER A 109 -4.13 19.04 -0.50
C SER A 109 -2.68 19.35 -0.89
N LEU A 110 -1.81 18.35 -0.92
CA LEU A 110 -0.40 18.46 -1.31
C LEU A 110 -0.09 17.78 -2.67
N ALA A 111 -1.09 17.56 -3.53
CA ALA A 111 -0.92 16.86 -4.81
C ALA A 111 0.22 17.38 -5.70
N ILE A 112 0.58 18.65 -5.57
CA ILE A 112 1.70 19.31 -6.27
C ILE A 112 3.06 18.64 -6.04
N VAL A 113 3.26 17.95 -4.91
CA VAL A 113 4.51 17.23 -4.61
C VAL A 113 4.75 16.06 -5.57
N ASN A 114 3.69 15.50 -6.15
CA ASN A 114 3.80 14.39 -7.09
C ASN A 114 4.17 14.85 -8.52
N THR A 115 3.95 16.12 -8.84
CA THR A 115 4.21 16.66 -10.19
C THR A 115 5.55 17.39 -10.28
N HIS A 116 6.01 18.02 -9.19
CA HIS A 116 7.25 18.81 -9.18
C HIS A 116 8.35 18.19 -8.31
N LYS A 117 9.49 17.86 -8.92
CA LYS A 117 10.63 17.17 -8.26
C LYS A 117 11.30 17.97 -7.13
N THR A 118 11.09 19.29 -7.08
CA THR A 118 11.66 20.18 -6.04
C THR A 118 10.77 20.33 -4.82
N PHE A 119 9.47 20.07 -4.93
CA PHE A 119 8.52 20.22 -3.82
C PHE A 119 8.76 19.22 -2.68
N PRO A 120 9.10 17.94 -2.92
CA PRO A 120 9.49 17.02 -1.84
C PRO A 120 10.65 17.56 -0.99
N PHE A 121 11.66 18.17 -1.61
CA PHE A 121 12.77 18.82 -0.90
C PHE A 121 12.28 19.99 -0.04
N LEU A 122 11.47 20.89 -0.61
CA LEU A 122 10.93 22.04 0.13
C LEU A 122 10.06 21.60 1.32
N CYS A 123 9.17 20.62 1.11
CA CYS A 123 8.35 20.03 2.17
C CYS A 123 9.22 19.41 3.27
N GLY A 124 10.27 18.66 2.91
CA GLY A 124 11.20 18.07 3.87
C GLY A 124 11.98 19.13 4.65
N LEU A 125 12.39 20.21 3.99
CA LEU A 125 13.11 21.33 4.62
C LEU A 125 12.25 22.07 5.65
N ILE A 126 10.94 22.24 5.39
CA ILE A 126 10.02 22.94 6.31
C ILE A 126 9.38 22.02 7.35
N ALA A 127 9.40 20.69 7.16
CA ALA A 127 8.83 19.72 8.08
C ALA A 127 9.27 19.88 9.55
N PRO A 128 10.54 20.21 9.87
CA PRO A 128 10.98 20.45 11.26
C PRO A 128 10.22 21.57 11.98
N LEU A 129 9.59 22.51 11.26
CA LEU A 129 8.74 23.54 11.87
C LEU A 129 7.54 22.93 12.60
N SER A 130 7.03 21.79 12.13
CA SER A 130 5.98 21.02 12.81
C SER A 130 6.46 20.50 14.17
N TYR A 131 7.69 19.97 14.24
CA TYR A 131 8.30 19.53 15.50
C TYR A 131 8.53 20.71 16.44
N LEU A 132 8.98 21.86 15.91
CA LEU A 132 9.16 23.07 16.71
C LEU A 132 7.83 23.54 17.32
N ALA A 133 6.75 23.54 16.53
CA ALA A 133 5.42 23.86 17.03
C ALA A 133 4.98 22.89 18.13
N GLY A 134 5.25 21.59 17.97
CA GLY A 134 5.03 20.59 19.02
C GLY A 134 5.84 20.83 20.29
N GLY A 135 7.11 21.21 20.17
CA GLY A 135 7.95 21.57 21.30
C GLY A 135 7.46 22.83 22.03
N ARG A 136 6.96 23.83 21.29
CA ARG A 136 6.34 25.04 21.87
C ARG A 136 5.03 24.75 22.61
N LEU A 137 4.30 23.72 22.18
CA LEU A 137 3.10 23.23 22.87
C LEU A 137 3.41 22.30 24.05
N GLY A 138 4.68 21.91 24.25
CA GLY A 138 5.10 21.04 25.35
C GLY A 138 5.04 19.54 25.04
N ALA A 139 4.83 19.14 23.78
CA ALA A 139 4.73 17.72 23.42
C ALA A 139 6.12 17.03 23.29
N CYS A 140 7.18 17.80 23.04
CA CYS A 140 8.54 17.26 22.92
C CYS A 140 9.62 18.29 23.27
N THR A 141 10.84 17.80 23.41
CA THR A 141 12.06 18.58 23.69
C THR A 141 13.19 18.18 22.74
N PHE A 142 14.22 19.04 22.64
CA PHE A 142 15.38 18.85 21.75
C PHE A 142 16.67 18.79 22.59
N PRO A 143 17.10 17.59 23.02
CA PRO A 143 18.21 17.43 23.97
C PRO A 143 19.53 18.06 23.52
N TYR A 144 19.84 17.96 22.22
CA TYR A 144 21.07 18.52 21.62
C TYR A 144 20.90 19.96 21.09
N GLY A 145 19.79 20.61 21.41
CA GLY A 145 19.49 21.97 20.97
C GLY A 145 18.84 22.05 19.58
N PHE A 146 18.26 23.22 19.31
CA PHE A 146 17.37 23.44 18.16
C PHE A 146 18.07 23.27 16.80
N LEU A 147 19.28 23.80 16.62
CA LEU A 147 19.96 23.77 15.32
C LEU A 147 20.26 22.35 14.86
N ILE A 148 20.78 21.50 15.77
CA ILE A 148 21.10 20.10 15.48
C ILE A 148 19.82 19.32 15.17
N ALA A 149 18.78 19.50 16.00
CA ALA A 149 17.48 18.89 15.76
C ALA A 149 16.89 19.30 14.40
N TYR A 150 16.92 20.60 14.07
CA TYR A 150 16.38 21.10 12.80
C TYR A 150 17.11 20.51 11.60
N MET A 151 18.44 20.52 11.58
CA MET A 151 19.23 19.97 10.46
C MET A 151 19.02 18.46 10.31
N GLY A 152 19.03 17.72 11.42
CA GLY A 152 18.80 16.27 11.42
C GLY A 152 17.40 15.92 10.93
N LEU A 153 16.37 16.60 11.46
CA LEU A 153 14.99 16.41 11.03
C LEU A 153 14.80 16.80 9.56
N ALA A 154 15.38 17.91 9.08
CA ALA A 154 15.26 18.34 7.69
C ALA A 154 15.83 17.27 6.75
N LEU A 155 17.02 16.74 7.05
CA LEU A 155 17.65 15.69 6.26
C LEU A 155 16.77 14.42 6.21
N LEU A 156 16.33 13.95 7.37
CA LEU A 156 15.49 12.76 7.51
C LEU A 156 14.15 12.92 6.78
N TRP A 157 13.50 14.08 6.91
CA TRP A 157 12.25 14.37 6.23
C TRP A 157 12.40 14.56 4.72
N ILE A 158 13.50 15.12 4.22
CA ILE A 158 13.78 15.17 2.77
C ILE A 158 13.85 13.75 2.21
N LEU A 159 14.58 12.84 2.88
CA LEU A 159 14.67 11.45 2.47
C LEU A 159 13.30 10.76 2.49
N LEU A 160 12.52 10.95 3.56
CA LEU A 160 11.16 10.43 3.65
C LEU A 160 10.27 10.96 2.52
N MET A 161 10.30 12.27 2.25
CA MET A 161 9.47 12.91 1.24
C MET A 161 9.75 12.36 -0.16
N TYR A 162 11.03 12.16 -0.52
CA TYR A 162 11.37 11.53 -1.79
C TYR A 162 10.90 10.07 -1.84
N ALA A 163 11.12 9.31 -0.76
CA ALA A 163 10.71 7.90 -0.71
C ALA A 163 9.18 7.74 -0.81
N ILE A 164 8.40 8.50 -0.04
CA ILE A 164 6.94 8.38 -0.02
C ILE A 164 6.30 8.82 -1.34
N VAL A 165 6.85 9.85 -2.00
CA VAL A 165 6.38 10.28 -3.33
C VAL A 165 6.73 9.24 -4.40
N ALA A 166 7.90 8.60 -4.33
CA ALA A 166 8.26 7.51 -5.24
C ALA A 166 7.34 6.29 -5.08
N ILE A 167 7.02 5.92 -3.83
CA ILE A 167 6.03 4.87 -3.54
C ILE A 167 4.64 5.28 -4.05
N ASN A 168 4.20 6.51 -3.78
CA ASN A 168 2.92 7.01 -4.26
C ASN A 168 2.79 6.95 -5.79
N GLY A 169 3.84 7.36 -6.52
CA GLY A 169 3.89 7.26 -7.98
C GLY A 169 3.81 5.81 -8.47
N SER A 170 4.49 4.89 -7.79
CA SER A 170 4.44 3.45 -8.11
C SER A 170 3.03 2.87 -7.90
N LEU A 171 2.40 3.22 -6.77
CA LEU A 171 1.03 2.81 -6.44
C LEU A 171 0.02 3.41 -7.43
N ALA A 172 0.16 4.68 -7.79
CA ALA A 172 -0.68 5.34 -8.79
C ALA A 172 -0.57 4.67 -10.16
N TYR A 173 0.65 4.33 -10.59
CA TYR A 173 0.89 3.58 -11.83
C TYR A 173 0.20 2.21 -11.82
N ILE A 174 0.34 1.45 -10.73
CA ILE A 174 -0.33 0.14 -10.57
C ILE A 174 -1.85 0.31 -10.59
N ASN A 175 -2.39 1.34 -9.94
CA ASN A 175 -3.82 1.62 -9.95
C ASN A 175 -4.35 1.90 -11.37
N THR A 176 -3.60 2.65 -12.19
CA THR A 176 -3.92 2.84 -13.61
C THR A 176 -3.91 1.52 -14.38
N GLN A 177 -2.94 0.64 -14.13
CA GLN A 177 -2.91 -0.70 -14.73
C GLN A 177 -4.14 -1.51 -14.34
N ILE A 178 -4.50 -1.54 -13.05
CA ILE A 178 -5.69 -2.26 -12.55
C ILE A 178 -6.96 -1.75 -13.22
N GLU A 179 -7.11 -0.43 -13.37
CA GLU A 179 -8.28 0.15 -14.02
C GLU A 179 -8.33 -0.17 -15.52
N HIS A 180 -7.18 -0.10 -16.20
CA HIS A 180 -7.08 -0.55 -17.59
C HIS A 180 -7.50 -2.03 -17.71
N GLU A 181 -7.03 -2.89 -16.81
CA GLU A 181 -7.36 -4.31 -16.82
C GLU A 181 -8.82 -4.62 -16.56
N PHE A 182 -9.42 -3.89 -15.61
CA PHE A 182 -10.83 -4.04 -15.26
C PHE A 182 -11.76 -3.57 -16.41
N GLN A 183 -11.38 -2.51 -17.13
CA GLN A 183 -12.15 -2.02 -18.29
C GLN A 183 -11.86 -2.82 -19.57
N ASN A 184 -10.75 -3.55 -19.63
CA ASN A 184 -10.35 -4.28 -20.82
C ASN A 184 -11.27 -5.48 -21.08
N GLN A 185 -12.05 -5.39 -22.17
CA GLN A 185 -12.95 -6.45 -22.63
C GLN A 185 -12.24 -7.57 -23.39
N GLN A 186 -10.94 -7.50 -23.62
CA GLN A 186 -10.21 -8.58 -24.32
C GLN A 186 -10.30 -9.90 -23.55
N ALA A 187 -10.57 -11.01 -24.22
CA ALA A 187 -10.69 -12.29 -23.56
C ALA A 187 -9.31 -12.79 -23.08
N ALA A 188 -9.37 -13.58 -22.02
CA ALA A 188 -8.23 -14.28 -21.47
C ALA A 188 -8.67 -15.68 -21.06
N ALA A 189 -7.74 -16.62 -21.06
CA ALA A 189 -7.94 -17.99 -20.61
C ALA A 189 -7.07 -18.25 -19.38
N MET A 190 -7.71 -18.54 -18.25
CA MET A 190 -7.06 -19.05 -17.06
C MET A 190 -6.88 -20.56 -17.19
N LEU A 191 -5.63 -21.03 -17.23
CA LEU A 191 -5.32 -22.45 -17.21
C LEU A 191 -5.27 -22.93 -15.76
N TYR A 192 -6.07 -23.92 -15.41
CA TYR A 192 -6.12 -24.48 -14.06
C TYR A 192 -6.24 -26.01 -14.10
N ASP A 193 -5.92 -26.64 -12.97
CA ASP A 193 -6.07 -28.07 -12.77
C ASP A 193 -7.42 -28.38 -12.10
N GLY A 194 -8.38 -28.92 -12.85
CA GLY A 194 -9.72 -29.24 -12.36
C GLY A 194 -9.77 -30.36 -11.34
N GLU A 195 -8.77 -31.21 -11.30
CA GLU A 195 -8.67 -32.30 -10.33
C GLU A 195 -7.96 -31.87 -9.03
N CYS A 196 -7.50 -30.61 -8.93
CA CYS A 196 -6.97 -30.02 -7.71
C CYS A 196 -8.10 -29.31 -6.93
N PRO A 197 -8.45 -29.75 -5.71
CA PRO A 197 -9.57 -29.17 -4.95
C PRO A 197 -9.42 -27.67 -4.66
N LEU A 198 -8.18 -27.19 -4.44
CA LEU A 198 -7.92 -25.77 -4.21
C LEU A 198 -8.13 -24.95 -5.49
N CYS A 199 -7.63 -25.43 -6.63
CA CYS A 199 -7.77 -24.74 -7.92
C CYS A 199 -9.25 -24.71 -8.36
N ALA A 200 -9.97 -25.83 -8.23
CA ALA A 200 -11.39 -25.89 -8.54
C ALA A 200 -12.22 -24.92 -7.67
N ARG A 201 -11.92 -24.84 -6.37
CA ARG A 201 -12.57 -23.88 -5.46
C ARG A 201 -12.27 -22.43 -5.83
N GLU A 202 -11.03 -22.11 -6.17
CA GLU A 202 -10.67 -20.77 -6.62
C GLU A 202 -11.41 -20.40 -7.91
N VAL A 203 -11.42 -21.28 -8.92
CA VAL A 203 -12.16 -21.04 -10.16
C VAL A 203 -13.64 -20.81 -9.92
N HIS A 204 -14.28 -21.60 -9.05
CA HIS A 204 -15.68 -21.38 -8.68
C HIS A 204 -15.90 -20.01 -8.03
N LEU A 205 -15.00 -19.57 -7.15
CA LEU A 205 -15.08 -18.23 -6.53
C LEU A 205 -14.92 -17.12 -7.58
N LEU A 206 -13.99 -17.28 -8.52
CA LEU A 206 -13.74 -16.30 -9.57
C LEU A 206 -14.93 -16.20 -10.54
N GLN A 207 -15.51 -17.34 -10.94
CA GLN A 207 -16.69 -17.42 -11.81
C GLN A 207 -17.93 -16.76 -11.17
N THR A 208 -18.17 -17.02 -9.89
CA THR A 208 -19.32 -16.47 -9.17
C THR A 208 -19.17 -14.99 -8.82
N SER A 209 -17.93 -14.48 -8.71
CA SER A 209 -17.66 -13.09 -8.33
C SER A 209 -17.93 -12.09 -9.44
N ASN A 210 -17.63 -12.44 -10.70
CA ASN A 210 -17.94 -11.59 -11.85
C ASN A 210 -18.18 -12.46 -13.10
N PRO A 211 -19.43 -12.97 -13.29
CA PRO A 211 -19.77 -13.82 -14.42
C PRO A 211 -19.61 -13.15 -15.79
N GLU A 212 -19.70 -11.82 -15.84
CA GLU A 212 -19.60 -11.01 -17.06
C GLU A 212 -18.15 -10.70 -17.44
N ALA A 213 -17.17 -11.08 -16.62
CA ALA A 213 -15.77 -10.90 -16.97
C ALA A 213 -15.44 -11.76 -18.20
N ASN A 214 -14.81 -11.16 -19.22
CA ASN A 214 -14.37 -11.89 -20.41
C ASN A 214 -13.11 -12.74 -20.08
N LEU A 215 -13.35 -13.82 -19.34
CA LEU A 215 -12.36 -14.73 -18.80
C LEU A 215 -12.90 -16.16 -18.92
N SER A 216 -12.23 -16.97 -19.74
CA SER A 216 -12.49 -18.40 -19.87
C SER A 216 -11.63 -19.18 -18.88
N TYR A 217 -12.15 -20.29 -18.39
CA TYR A 217 -11.46 -21.18 -17.45
C TYR A 217 -11.24 -22.52 -18.14
N VAL A 218 -9.98 -22.87 -18.37
CA VAL A 218 -9.60 -24.05 -19.15
C VAL A 218 -8.97 -25.05 -18.22
N ASP A 219 -9.65 -26.18 -18.06
CA ASP A 219 -9.15 -27.31 -17.29
C ASP A 219 -8.10 -28.08 -18.08
N ILE A 220 -6.86 -28.05 -17.60
CA ILE A 220 -5.73 -28.75 -18.24
C ILE A 220 -5.75 -30.26 -17.98
N ALA A 221 -6.51 -30.75 -17.00
CA ALA A 221 -6.68 -32.17 -16.74
C ALA A 221 -7.71 -32.82 -17.67
N SER A 222 -8.48 -32.02 -18.42
CA SER A 222 -9.45 -32.51 -19.40
C SER A 222 -8.77 -33.20 -20.58
N LYS A 223 -9.37 -34.32 -21.04
CA LYS A 223 -8.93 -35.03 -22.26
C LYS A 223 -9.01 -34.18 -23.53
N ASN A 224 -9.76 -33.08 -23.48
CA ASN A 224 -9.95 -32.15 -24.60
C ASN A 224 -8.98 -30.96 -24.54
N TYR A 225 -7.99 -30.96 -23.64
CA TYR A 225 -7.00 -29.90 -23.59
C TYR A 225 -6.04 -30.00 -24.79
N GLU A 226 -6.02 -28.96 -25.61
CA GLU A 226 -5.17 -28.83 -26.79
C GLU A 226 -4.11 -27.73 -26.55
N PRO A 227 -2.85 -28.09 -26.22
CA PRO A 227 -1.78 -27.13 -25.95
C PRO A 227 -1.55 -26.12 -27.07
N GLU A 228 -1.78 -26.51 -28.33
CA GLU A 228 -1.56 -25.67 -29.52
C GLU A 228 -2.40 -24.38 -29.48
N LYS A 229 -3.59 -24.44 -28.87
CA LYS A 229 -4.48 -23.27 -28.69
C LYS A 229 -3.98 -22.30 -27.62
N PHE A 230 -3.07 -22.73 -26.75
CA PHE A 230 -2.58 -21.98 -25.60
C PHE A 230 -1.05 -21.83 -25.63
N GLN A 231 -0.52 -21.45 -26.79
CA GLN A 231 0.92 -21.18 -27.01
C GLN A 231 1.82 -22.39 -26.73
N ASN A 232 1.34 -23.60 -27.01
CA ASN A 232 2.05 -24.86 -26.79
C ASN A 232 2.43 -25.11 -25.32
N LEU A 233 1.65 -24.57 -24.37
CA LEU A 233 1.83 -24.86 -22.96
C LEU A 233 1.45 -26.32 -22.68
N SER A 234 2.46 -27.18 -22.49
CA SER A 234 2.22 -28.57 -22.14
C SER A 234 1.55 -28.69 -20.76
N TYR A 235 0.82 -29.79 -20.54
CA TYR A 235 0.25 -30.14 -19.23
C TYR A 235 1.29 -30.00 -18.10
N GLN A 236 2.49 -30.54 -18.30
CA GLN A 236 3.57 -30.46 -17.30
C GLN A 236 4.02 -29.03 -17.00
N GLN A 237 3.99 -28.13 -17.98
CA GLN A 237 4.32 -26.72 -17.78
C GLN A 237 3.18 -26.00 -17.04
N ALA A 238 1.94 -26.17 -17.49
CA ALA A 238 0.75 -25.60 -16.87
C ALA A 238 0.52 -26.12 -15.44
N MET A 239 1.01 -27.32 -15.13
CA MET A 239 1.03 -27.87 -13.78
C MET A 239 2.09 -27.25 -12.85
N LYS A 240 3.07 -26.48 -13.33
CA LYS A 240 4.09 -25.90 -12.43
C LYS A 240 3.61 -24.66 -11.68
N GLN A 241 2.74 -23.88 -12.33
CA GLN A 241 2.27 -22.60 -11.83
C GLN A 241 1.02 -22.19 -12.58
N LEU A 242 0.33 -21.18 -12.07
CA LEU A 242 -0.84 -20.61 -12.72
C LEU A 242 -0.42 -19.89 -14.02
N TYR A 243 -1.19 -20.09 -15.09
CA TYR A 243 -1.02 -19.37 -16.34
C TYR A 243 -2.32 -18.67 -16.74
N VAL A 244 -2.17 -17.48 -17.31
CA VAL A 244 -3.24 -16.75 -17.98
C VAL A 244 -2.74 -16.41 -19.38
N VAL A 245 -3.49 -16.83 -20.38
CA VAL A 245 -3.19 -16.58 -21.80
C VAL A 245 -4.18 -15.54 -22.32
N SER A 246 -3.69 -14.44 -22.86
CA SER A 246 -4.52 -13.44 -23.54
C SER A 246 -4.84 -13.87 -24.97
N ASP A 247 -5.95 -13.40 -25.55
CA ASP A 247 -6.26 -13.59 -26.98
C ASP A 247 -5.16 -13.11 -27.93
N LYS A 248 -4.29 -12.20 -27.48
CA LYS A 248 -3.12 -11.72 -28.24
C LYS A 248 -1.92 -12.68 -28.16
N GLY A 249 -2.05 -13.82 -27.48
CA GLY A 249 -0.98 -14.78 -27.25
C GLY A 249 -0.01 -14.42 -26.13
N GLU A 250 -0.28 -13.34 -25.37
CA GLU A 250 0.53 -12.98 -24.19
C GLU A 250 0.32 -14.02 -23.09
N ILE A 251 1.42 -14.52 -22.51
CA ILE A 251 1.41 -15.51 -21.43
C ILE A 251 1.86 -14.83 -20.13
N LEU A 252 0.95 -14.73 -19.18
CA LEU A 252 1.24 -14.33 -17.81
C LEU A 252 1.32 -15.57 -16.92
N LYS A 253 2.20 -15.53 -15.91
CA LYS A 253 2.47 -16.67 -15.02
C LYS A 253 2.56 -16.27 -13.56
N GLY A 254 2.18 -17.17 -12.65
CA GLY A 254 2.30 -17.00 -11.21
C GLY A 254 1.61 -15.73 -10.70
N VAL A 255 2.33 -14.90 -9.94
CA VAL A 255 1.78 -13.66 -9.35
C VAL A 255 1.24 -12.70 -10.42
N ASP A 256 1.85 -12.63 -11.61
CA ASP A 256 1.39 -11.76 -12.68
C ASP A 256 0.07 -12.24 -13.30
N ALA A 257 -0.12 -13.57 -13.34
CA ALA A 257 -1.40 -14.17 -13.72
C ALA A 257 -2.49 -13.82 -12.69
N PHE A 258 -2.22 -13.96 -11.38
CA PHE A 258 -3.17 -13.56 -10.34
C PHE A 258 -3.52 -12.08 -10.39
N PHE A 259 -2.53 -11.21 -10.61
CA PHE A 259 -2.77 -9.78 -10.78
C PHE A 259 -3.80 -9.50 -11.88
N ARG A 260 -3.61 -10.08 -13.08
CA ARG A 260 -4.52 -9.92 -14.22
C ARG A 260 -5.92 -10.43 -13.89
N LEU A 261 -6.03 -11.59 -13.25
CA LEU A 261 -7.33 -12.19 -12.87
C LEU A 261 -8.09 -11.31 -11.89
N TYR A 262 -7.44 -10.93 -10.78
CA TYR A 262 -8.07 -10.12 -9.74
C TYR A 262 -8.42 -8.72 -10.24
N ALA A 263 -7.58 -8.13 -11.11
CA ALA A 263 -7.91 -6.86 -11.74
C ALA A 263 -9.13 -6.97 -12.67
N LYS A 264 -9.18 -7.97 -13.55
CA LYS A 264 -10.33 -8.21 -14.47
C LYS A 264 -11.64 -8.48 -13.74
N ILE A 265 -11.60 -9.26 -12.66
CA ILE A 265 -12.80 -9.62 -11.89
C ILE A 265 -13.28 -8.44 -11.02
N GLY A 266 -12.43 -7.45 -10.76
CA GLY A 266 -12.78 -6.24 -10.00
C GLY A 266 -12.31 -6.27 -8.54
N TRP A 267 -11.50 -7.26 -8.16
CA TRP A 267 -10.83 -7.35 -6.85
C TRP A 267 -9.59 -6.44 -6.80
N LYS A 268 -9.80 -5.15 -7.06
CA LYS A 268 -8.75 -4.15 -7.26
C LYS A 268 -7.79 -4.02 -6.08
N GLY A 269 -8.28 -4.18 -4.84
CA GLY A 269 -7.44 -4.14 -3.64
C GLY A 269 -6.44 -5.30 -3.55
N LEU A 270 -6.85 -6.52 -3.95
CA LEU A 270 -5.96 -7.68 -4.00
C LEU A 270 -4.95 -7.55 -5.14
N ALA A 271 -5.40 -7.09 -6.32
CA ALA A 271 -4.51 -6.79 -7.44
C ALA A 271 -3.44 -5.76 -7.05
N MET A 272 -3.83 -4.70 -6.32
CA MET A 272 -2.91 -3.70 -5.78
C MET A 272 -1.88 -4.33 -4.84
N ALA A 273 -2.32 -5.16 -3.87
CA ALA A 273 -1.43 -5.84 -2.93
C ALA A 273 -0.37 -6.69 -3.62
N LEU A 274 -0.75 -7.43 -4.66
CA LEU A 274 0.15 -8.32 -5.40
C LEU A 274 1.27 -7.58 -6.15
N LYS A 275 1.05 -6.33 -6.57
CA LYS A 275 2.01 -5.54 -7.35
C LYS A 275 2.65 -4.40 -6.57
N ALA A 276 2.13 -4.04 -5.40
CA ALA A 276 2.67 -2.94 -4.60
C ALA A 276 4.17 -3.15 -4.28
N PRO A 277 4.99 -2.08 -4.24
CA PRO A 277 6.43 -2.18 -3.99
C PRO A 277 6.75 -2.97 -2.72
N ILE A 278 7.83 -3.75 -2.66
CA ILE A 278 8.15 -4.64 -1.50
C ILE A 278 7.17 -5.82 -1.37
N PHE A 279 5.85 -5.60 -1.31
CA PHE A 279 4.85 -6.66 -1.21
C PHE A 279 4.90 -7.63 -2.39
N HIS A 280 5.13 -7.12 -3.61
CA HIS A 280 5.29 -7.95 -4.79
C HIS A 280 6.39 -9.02 -4.64
N GLN A 281 7.54 -8.65 -4.08
CA GLN A 281 8.66 -9.57 -3.87
C GLN A 281 8.31 -10.63 -2.82
N ILE A 282 7.62 -10.23 -1.75
CA ILE A 282 7.13 -11.15 -0.72
C ILE A 282 6.16 -12.16 -1.33
N PHE A 283 5.18 -11.69 -2.10
CA PHE A 283 4.20 -12.56 -2.76
C PHE A 283 4.83 -13.49 -3.79
N GLN A 284 5.83 -13.03 -4.54
CA GLN A 284 6.59 -13.93 -5.44
C GLN A 284 7.31 -15.03 -4.66
N GLY A 285 7.99 -14.69 -3.57
CA GLY A 285 8.68 -15.67 -2.71
C GLY A 285 7.72 -16.69 -2.10
N LEU A 286 6.61 -16.22 -1.51
CA LEU A 286 5.56 -17.07 -0.96
C LEU A 286 4.92 -17.96 -2.04
N TYR A 287 4.68 -17.41 -3.23
CA TYR A 287 4.14 -18.16 -4.34
C TYR A 287 5.08 -19.27 -4.82
N HIS A 288 6.37 -19.00 -4.93
CA HIS A 288 7.36 -20.02 -5.29
C HIS A 288 7.44 -21.14 -4.25
N LEU A 289 7.37 -20.79 -2.95
CA LEU A 289 7.31 -21.77 -1.87
C LEU A 289 6.05 -22.63 -1.97
N PHE A 290 4.89 -21.99 -2.14
CA PHE A 290 3.62 -22.68 -2.32
C PHE A 290 3.66 -23.60 -3.54
N ALA A 291 4.07 -23.11 -4.71
CA ALA A 291 4.13 -23.90 -5.95
C ALA A 291 5.03 -25.14 -5.81
N ARG A 292 6.11 -25.06 -5.02
CA ARG A 292 7.00 -26.19 -4.72
C ARG A 292 6.34 -27.25 -3.85
N TYR A 293 5.57 -26.84 -2.84
CA TYR A 293 4.91 -27.75 -1.89
C TYR A 293 3.46 -28.08 -2.24
N ARG A 294 2.92 -27.52 -3.33
CA ARG A 294 1.49 -27.58 -3.65
C ARG A 294 0.96 -29.01 -3.71
N LEU A 295 1.69 -29.93 -4.33
CA LEU A 295 1.29 -31.34 -4.50
C LEU A 295 1.10 -32.04 -3.15
N LEU A 296 2.02 -31.81 -2.21
CA LEU A 296 1.93 -32.31 -0.84
C LEU A 296 0.78 -31.66 -0.06
N LEU A 297 0.54 -30.36 -0.28
CA LEU A 297 -0.53 -29.62 0.38
C LEU A 297 -1.93 -29.93 -0.19
N THR A 298 -2.02 -30.32 -1.46
CA THR A 298 -3.29 -30.61 -2.16
C THR A 298 -3.59 -32.11 -2.24
N GLY A 299 -2.75 -32.97 -1.67
CA GLY A 299 -2.96 -34.42 -1.65
C GLY A 299 -2.84 -35.10 -3.01
N ARG A 300 -2.12 -34.49 -3.97
CA ARG A 300 -1.80 -35.08 -5.28
C ARG A 300 -0.34 -35.52 -5.28
N SER A 301 -0.08 -36.81 -5.49
CA SER A 301 1.26 -37.35 -5.75
C SER A 301 1.57 -37.37 -7.23
#